data_AF-A0A923YRT4-F1
#
_entry.id   AF-A0A923YRT4-F1
#
_cell.length_a   1.000
_cell.length_b   1.000
_cell.length_c   1.000
_cell.angle_alpha   90.00
_cell.angle_beta   90.00
_cell.angle_gamma   90.00
#
_symmetry.space_group_name_H-M   'P 1'
#
loop_
_entity.id
_entity.type
_entity.pdbx_description
1 polymer ?
#
loop_
_entity_poly.entity_id
_entity_poly.type
_entity_poly.pdbx_seq_one_letter_code
_entity_poly.pdbx_strand_id
1 'polypeptide(L)'
;MKAIINNFQIDFSEPIDISIPLTNTDKNPIAWYLDAPQITPVIIDQWVGKVSEGASTNFNNIIFNPHAHGTHTECLGHITRDFYSINQTLKKFFFTAELISVVPTKNDEDLIITK
;
A
#
# COMPACT_ATOMS: atom_id res chain seq x y z
N MET A 1 6.39 -20.88 7.97
CA MET A 1 6.01 -20.98 9.40
C MET A 1 4.56 -21.42 9.42
N LYS A 2 4.22 -22.56 10.01
CA LYS A 2 2.86 -23.11 9.94
C LYS A 2 2.03 -22.73 11.16
N ALA A 3 0.78 -22.35 10.95
CA ALA A 3 -0.18 -22.06 12.02
C ALA A 3 -1.54 -22.68 11.70
N ILE A 4 -2.35 -22.92 12.74
CA ILE A 4 -3.75 -23.31 12.59
C ILE A 4 -4.61 -22.12 13.00
N ILE A 5 -5.38 -21.57 12.06
CA ILE A 5 -6.31 -20.46 12.28
C ILE A 5 -7.68 -20.90 11.78
N ASN A 6 -8.71 -20.84 12.63
CA ASN A 6 -10.08 -21.27 12.30
C ASN A 6 -10.14 -22.69 11.68
N ASN A 7 -9.34 -23.63 12.21
CA ASN A 7 -9.19 -25.00 11.72
C ASN A 7 -8.55 -25.16 10.32
N PHE A 8 -8.02 -24.08 9.74
CA PHE A 8 -7.20 -24.13 8.54
C PHE A 8 -5.72 -24.14 8.90
N GLN A 9 -4.97 -25.07 8.34
CA GLN A 9 -3.50 -25.04 8.40
C GLN A 9 -2.98 -24.08 7.33
N ILE A 10 -2.27 -23.04 7.75
CA ILE A 10 -1.73 -21.98 6.90
C ILE A 10 -0.20 -22.04 6.99
N ASP A 11 0.50 -21.98 5.85
CA ASP A 11 1.96 -21.85 5.82
C ASP A 11 2.39 -20.44 5.42
N PHE A 12 2.85 -19.66 6.39
CA PHE A 12 3.30 -18.29 6.19
C PHE A 12 4.67 -18.17 5.49
N SER A 13 5.35 -19.28 5.15
CA SER A 13 6.55 -19.17 4.29
C SER A 13 6.23 -19.06 2.81
N GLU A 14 5.00 -19.35 2.39
CA GLU A 14 4.56 -19.32 0.99
C GLU A 14 3.39 -18.32 0.81
N PRO A 15 3.52 -17.04 1.20
CA PRO A 15 2.44 -16.07 1.01
C PRO A 15 2.31 -15.67 -0.46
N ILE A 16 1.09 -15.29 -0.85
CA ILE A 16 0.86 -14.55 -2.10
C ILE A 16 0.86 -13.07 -1.74
N ASP A 17 1.83 -12.32 -2.26
CA ASP A 17 1.86 -10.88 -2.10
C ASP A 17 0.83 -10.23 -3.03
N ILE A 18 -0.08 -9.46 -2.44
CA ILE A 18 -1.12 -8.70 -3.12
C ILE A 18 -0.92 -7.18 -2.96
N SER A 19 0.23 -6.76 -2.44
CA SER A 19 0.57 -5.35 -2.28
C SER A 19 1.09 -4.77 -3.59
N ILE A 20 0.75 -3.51 -3.84
CA ILE A 20 1.39 -2.71 -4.88
C ILE A 20 2.60 -2.02 -4.22
N PRO A 21 3.84 -2.28 -4.68
CA PRO A 21 5.02 -1.68 -4.10
C PRO A 21 5.07 -0.17 -4.41
N LEU A 22 5.49 0.61 -3.41
CA LEU A 22 5.73 2.04 -3.57
C LEU A 22 7.02 2.27 -4.36
N THR A 23 6.93 2.98 -5.48
CA THR A 23 8.07 3.37 -6.32
C THR A 23 7.95 4.84 -6.73
N ASN A 24 9.06 5.54 -6.96
CA ASN A 24 9.07 6.90 -7.50
C ASN A 24 9.15 6.94 -9.04
N THR A 25 8.56 5.94 -9.71
CA THR A 25 8.61 5.79 -11.17
C THR A 25 7.22 5.95 -11.76
N ASP A 26 7.12 6.15 -13.08
CA ASP A 26 5.85 6.25 -13.81
C ASP A 26 4.99 4.98 -13.74
N LYS A 27 5.54 3.87 -13.22
CA LYS A 27 4.79 2.63 -12.97
C LYS A 27 4.05 2.63 -11.63
N ASN A 28 4.32 3.60 -10.75
CA ASN A 28 3.59 3.71 -9.50
C ASN A 28 2.14 4.09 -9.79
N PRO A 29 1.16 3.46 -9.15
CA PRO A 29 -0.21 3.97 -9.23
C PRO A 29 -0.25 5.41 -8.70
N ILE A 30 -1.07 6.23 -9.36
CA ILE A 30 -1.40 7.57 -8.91
C ILE A 30 -2.91 7.72 -8.92
N ALA A 31 -3.42 8.56 -8.02
CA ALA A 31 -4.83 8.90 -7.97
C ALA A 31 -4.99 10.41 -7.93
N TRP A 32 -6.11 10.91 -8.48
CA TRP A 32 -6.58 12.28 -8.31
C TRP A 32 -5.56 13.33 -8.80
N TYR A 33 -4.95 13.05 -9.95
CA TYR A 33 -3.98 13.95 -10.60
C TYR A 33 -2.74 14.26 -9.73
N LEU A 34 -2.45 13.43 -8.72
CA LEU A 34 -1.23 13.54 -7.94
C LEU A 34 -0.04 12.97 -8.72
N ASP A 35 1.12 13.60 -8.53
CA ASP A 35 2.40 13.08 -9.04
C ASP A 35 2.85 11.83 -8.28
N ALA A 36 3.80 11.10 -8.85
CA ALA A 36 4.43 9.96 -8.19
C ALA A 36 5.03 10.33 -6.81
N PRO A 37 5.12 9.38 -5.86
CA PRO A 37 5.76 9.63 -4.58
C PRO A 37 7.22 10.07 -4.76
N GLN A 38 7.70 10.95 -3.89
CA GLN A 38 9.08 11.38 -3.91
C GLN A 38 9.92 10.49 -3.00
N ILE A 39 11.00 9.94 -3.55
CA ILE A 39 12.00 9.16 -2.81
C ILE A 39 13.35 9.80 -3.11
N THR A 40 13.95 10.44 -2.10
CA THR A 40 15.18 11.23 -2.24
C THR A 40 16.14 10.94 -1.09
N PRO A 41 17.47 10.95 -1.30
CA PRO A 41 18.41 10.79 -0.20
C PRO A 41 18.29 11.97 0.78
N VAL A 42 18.47 11.67 2.06
CA VAL A 42 18.66 12.69 3.09
C VAL A 42 19.96 13.44 2.81
N ILE A 43 19.92 14.78 2.88
CA ILE A 43 21.09 15.65 2.73
C ILE A 43 21.26 16.43 4.03
N ILE A 44 22.43 16.32 4.64
CA ILE A 44 22.82 17.06 5.86
C ILE A 44 24.15 17.74 5.56
N ASP A 45 24.14 19.07 5.49
CA ASP A 45 25.27 19.88 5.05
C ASP A 45 25.86 19.39 3.70
N GLN A 46 27.06 18.81 3.73
CA GLN A 46 27.75 18.27 2.56
C GLN A 46 27.62 16.74 2.43
N TRP A 47 26.94 16.10 3.39
CA TRP A 47 26.76 14.66 3.39
C TRP A 47 25.46 14.26 2.69
N VAL A 48 25.56 13.41 1.67
CA VAL A 48 24.41 12.80 0.98
C VAL A 48 24.27 11.35 1.41
N GLY A 49 23.11 10.98 1.96
CA GLY A 49 22.79 9.64 2.45
C GLY A 49 22.58 8.61 1.34
N LYS A 50 23.58 8.38 0.50
CA LYS A 50 23.51 7.44 -0.63
C LYS A 50 24.86 6.77 -0.86
N VAL A 51 24.87 5.44 -0.91
CA VAL A 51 26.12 4.66 -0.99
C VAL A 51 26.93 5.00 -2.23
N SER A 52 26.25 5.19 -3.37
CA SER A 52 26.91 5.57 -4.61
C SER A 52 27.58 6.95 -4.58
N GLU A 53 27.28 7.76 -3.57
CA GLU A 53 27.84 9.10 -3.35
C GLU A 53 28.81 9.13 -2.13
N GLY A 54 29.21 7.95 -1.64
CA GLY A 54 30.25 7.81 -0.62
C GLY A 54 29.74 7.62 0.81
N ALA A 55 28.43 7.62 1.06
CA ALA A 55 27.89 7.25 2.36
C ALA A 55 28.01 5.74 2.64
N SER A 56 27.94 5.35 3.91
CA SER A 56 27.92 3.94 4.33
C SER A 56 26.55 3.27 4.18
N THR A 57 25.50 4.04 3.88
CA THR A 57 24.11 3.55 3.78
C THR A 57 23.29 4.38 2.79
N ASN A 58 22.20 3.79 2.28
CA ASN A 58 21.15 4.52 1.55
C ASN A 58 20.09 4.98 2.57
N PHE A 59 20.06 6.28 2.85
CA PHE A 59 19.17 6.88 3.81
C PHE A 59 18.25 7.86 3.08
N ASN A 60 17.05 7.39 2.73
CA ASN A 60 16.10 8.14 1.90
C ASN A 60 14.94 8.70 2.73
N ASN A 61 14.51 9.92 2.39
CA ASN A 61 13.19 10.45 2.67
C ASN A 61 12.17 9.85 1.72
N ILE A 62 10.95 9.63 2.21
CA ILE A 62 9.80 9.21 1.40
C ILE A 62 8.65 10.17 1.68
N ILE A 63 8.14 10.81 0.63
CA ILE A 63 6.94 11.65 0.67
C ILE A 63 5.90 10.99 -0.24
N PHE A 64 4.77 10.57 0.34
CA PHE A 64 3.72 9.90 -0.39
C PHE A 64 2.35 10.20 0.19
N ASN A 65 1.32 10.05 -0.64
CA ASN A 65 -0.07 10.04 -0.21
C ASN A 65 -0.53 8.56 -0.06
N PRO A 66 -1.00 8.15 1.13
CA PRO A 66 -1.34 6.75 1.38
C PRO A 66 -2.54 6.26 0.55
N HIS A 67 -3.44 7.16 0.14
CA HIS A 67 -4.62 6.81 -0.66
C HIS A 67 -4.33 6.84 -2.16
N ALA A 68 -3.23 7.45 -2.60
CA ALA A 68 -2.92 7.61 -4.01
C ALA A 68 -1.84 6.67 -4.54
N HIS A 69 -0.90 6.25 -3.70
CA HIS A 69 0.36 5.66 -4.18
C HIS A 69 0.53 4.15 -3.93
N GLY A 70 -0.50 3.45 -3.43
CA GLY A 70 -0.42 2.00 -3.25
C GLY A 70 -1.59 1.37 -2.49
N THR A 71 -1.41 0.10 -2.14
CA THR A 71 -2.35 -0.66 -1.31
C THR A 71 -2.38 -0.08 0.10
N HIS A 72 -3.57 0.19 0.62
CA HIS A 72 -3.75 0.82 1.94
C HIS A 72 -5.00 0.31 2.65
N THR A 73 -5.17 0.71 3.90
CA THR A 73 -6.34 0.41 4.73
C THR A 73 -6.88 1.70 5.30
N GLU A 74 -8.19 1.91 5.14
CA GLU A 74 -8.87 3.09 5.66
C GLU A 74 -9.58 2.79 6.98
N CYS A 75 -9.86 3.83 7.74
CA CYS A 75 -10.79 3.77 8.87
C CYS A 75 -11.78 4.93 8.77
N LEU A 76 -12.75 4.94 9.68
CA LEU A 76 -13.78 5.99 9.76
C LEU A 76 -13.21 7.42 9.77
N GLY A 77 -12.01 7.61 10.31
CA GLY A 77 -11.31 8.90 10.35
C GLY A 77 -11.00 9.49 8.96
N HIS A 78 -11.09 8.69 7.89
CA HIS A 78 -10.94 9.19 6.52
C HIS A 78 -12.13 10.04 6.05
N ILE A 79 -13.33 9.79 6.58
CA ILE A 79 -14.59 10.40 6.08
C ILE A 79 -15.37 11.17 7.14
N THR A 80 -14.87 11.23 8.37
CA THR A 80 -15.54 11.91 9.50
C THR A 80 -14.82 13.18 9.92
N ARG A 81 -15.54 14.06 10.62
CA ARG A 81 -14.97 15.32 11.15
C ARG A 81 -14.05 15.08 12.34
N ASP A 82 -14.39 14.09 13.17
CA ASP A 82 -13.59 13.73 14.35
C ASP A 82 -12.41 12.83 13.94
N PHE A 83 -11.32 12.91 14.69
CA PHE A 83 -10.14 12.10 14.40
C PHE A 83 -10.28 10.68 14.94
N TYR A 84 -10.15 9.70 14.05
CA TYR A 84 -10.03 8.28 14.40
C TYR A 84 -8.75 7.71 13.79
N SER A 85 -7.90 7.12 14.64
CA SER A 85 -6.65 6.52 14.20
C SER A 85 -6.85 5.08 13.74
N ILE A 86 -6.38 4.75 12.53
CA ILE A 86 -6.34 3.37 12.04
C ILE A 86 -5.53 2.47 12.98
N ASN A 87 -4.41 2.96 13.51
CA ASN A 87 -3.54 2.22 14.43
C ASN A 87 -4.22 1.93 15.77
N GLN A 88 -5.16 2.78 16.20
CA GLN A 88 -5.94 2.56 17.43
C GLN A 88 -7.15 1.66 17.19
N THR A 89 -7.66 1.58 15.97
CA THR A 89 -8.91 0.88 15.64
C THR A 89 -8.65 -0.56 15.16
N LEU A 90 -7.69 -0.75 14.26
CA LEU A 90 -7.37 -2.08 13.71
C LEU A 90 -6.46 -2.84 14.68
N LYS A 91 -7.05 -3.74 15.48
CA LYS A 91 -6.32 -4.60 16.43
C LYS A 91 -6.22 -6.07 16.00
N LYS A 92 -6.93 -6.44 14.92
CA LYS A 92 -6.92 -7.77 14.32
C LYS A 92 -6.25 -7.68 12.96
N PHE A 93 -5.32 -8.59 12.69
CA PHE A 93 -4.49 -8.56 11.48
C PHE A 93 -4.61 -9.83 10.61
N PHE A 94 -5.28 -10.87 11.12
CA PHE A 94 -5.58 -12.09 10.37
C PHE A 94 -7.09 -12.20 10.15
N PHE A 95 -7.46 -12.37 8.89
CA PHE A 95 -8.85 -12.46 8.45
C PHE A 95 -9.00 -13.66 7.52
N THR A 96 -10.14 -14.35 7.63
CA THR A 96 -10.61 -15.25 6.59
C THR A 96 -11.33 -14.39 5.55
N ALA A 97 -10.91 -14.49 4.29
CA ALA A 97 -11.49 -13.75 3.18
C ALA A 97 -11.90 -14.71 2.06
N GLU A 98 -12.88 -14.29 1.26
CA GLU A 98 -13.33 -15.00 0.06
C GLU A 98 -12.94 -14.17 -1.17
N LEU A 99 -12.37 -14.82 -2.19
CA LEU A 99 -12.06 -14.18 -3.47
C LEU A 99 -13.14 -14.55 -4.48
N ILE A 100 -13.88 -13.54 -4.93
CA ILE A 100 -14.93 -13.68 -5.94
C ILE A 100 -14.46 -13.04 -7.24
N SER A 101 -14.37 -13.84 -8.30
CA SER A 101 -14.05 -13.34 -9.65
C SER A 101 -15.33 -12.93 -10.37
N VAL A 102 -15.39 -11.69 -10.84
CA VAL A 102 -16.52 -11.15 -11.61
C VAL A 102 -16.03 -10.67 -12.97
N VAL A 103 -16.79 -10.98 -14.02
CA VAL A 103 -16.53 -10.46 -15.38
C VAL A 103 -17.53 -9.32 -15.63
N PRO A 104 -17.07 -8.06 -15.74
CA PRO A 104 -17.99 -6.96 -16.00
C PRO A 104 -18.53 -7.02 -17.43
N THR A 105 -19.72 -6.47 -17.62
CA THR A 105 -20.37 -6.31 -18.91
C THR A 105 -20.13 -4.90 -19.45
N LYS A 106 -19.94 -4.77 -20.77
CA LYS A 106 -19.76 -3.47 -21.40
C LYS A 106 -21.11 -2.75 -21.52
N ASN A 107 -21.16 -1.50 -21.05
CA ASN A 107 -22.27 -0.58 -21.26
C ASN A 107 -21.70 0.76 -21.73
N ASP A 108 -21.89 1.09 -23.00
CA ASP A 108 -21.24 2.24 -23.65
C ASP A 108 -19.71 2.24 -23.45
N GLU A 109 -19.17 3.26 -22.79
CA GLU A 109 -17.74 3.41 -22.48
C GLU A 109 -17.34 2.75 -21.15
N ASP A 110 -18.30 2.26 -20.37
CA ASP A 110 -18.10 1.70 -19.03
C ASP A 110 -18.12 0.17 -18.98
N LEU A 111 -17.48 -0.37 -17.95
CA LEU A 111 -17.55 -1.78 -17.56
C LEU A 111 -18.34 -1.90 -16.25
N ILE A 112 -19.49 -2.57 -16.29
CA ILE A 112 -20.44 -2.65 -15.18
C ILE A 112 -20.50 -4.08 -14.65
N ILE A 113 -20.37 -4.22 -13.33
CA ILE A 113 -20.68 -5.45 -12.60
C ILE A 113 -22.19 -5.46 -12.36
N THR A 114 -22.91 -6.38 -13.00
CA THR A 114 -24.35 -6.54 -12.82
C THR A 114 -24.66 -7.36 -11.56
N LYS A 115 -25.86 -7.14 -11.00
CA LYS A 115 -26.36 -7.87 -9.84
C LYS A 115 -26.71 -9.33 -10.16
#